data_AF-A0A952FV43-F1
#
_entry.id   AF-A0A952FV43-F1
#
_cell.length_a   1.000
_cell.length_b   1.000
_cell.length_c   1.000
_cell.angle_alpha   90.00
_cell.angle_beta   90.00
_cell.angle_gamma   90.00
#
_symmetry.space_group_name_H-M   'P 1'
#
loop_
_entity.id
_entity.type
_entity.pdbx_description
1 polymer ?
#
loop_
_entity_poly.entity_id
_entity_poly.type
_entity_poly.pdbx_seq_one_letter_code
_entity_poly.pdbx_strand_id
1 'polypeptide(L)'
;GWTPPVLQCSALENRGIDAVWDMIGRFRKDMGKALAERRADQARAWLWRELGDGLLDALRGHPAVAAALPGLEAEVAAGRLLPTAAARRLLKRFLGS
;
A
#
# COMPACT_ATOMS: atom_id res chain seq x y z
N GLY A 1 -11.60 23.41 0.99
CA GLY A 1 -10.46 23.00 0.14
C GLY A 1 -9.28 23.86 0.47
N TRP A 2 -8.05 23.41 0.16
CA TRP A 2 -6.83 24.16 0.42
C TRP A 2 -6.07 24.35 -0.89
N THR A 3 -5.70 25.60 -1.20
CA THR A 3 -4.83 25.93 -2.34
C THR A 3 -3.41 26.07 -1.80
N PRO A 4 -2.47 25.18 -2.16
CA PRO A 4 -1.11 25.25 -1.64
C PRO A 4 -0.41 26.55 -2.05
N PRO A 5 0.04 27.38 -1.10
CA PRO A 5 0.85 28.55 -1.42
C PRO A 5 2.29 28.15 -1.76
N VAL A 6 2.97 28.95 -2.57
CA VAL A 6 4.40 28.82 -2.84
C VAL A 6 5.15 29.84 -1.99
N LEU A 7 6.10 29.38 -1.18
CA LEU A 7 6.91 30.21 -0.29
C LEU A 7 8.40 29.96 -0.57
N GLN A 8 9.22 31.01 -0.48
CA GLN A 8 10.67 30.90 -0.53
C GLN A 8 11.23 30.71 0.88
N CYS A 9 12.20 29.80 1.03
CA CYS A 9 12.93 29.60 2.28
C CYS A 9 14.37 29.13 1.99
N SER A 10 15.25 29.34 2.97
CA SER A 10 16.63 28.84 2.96
C SER A 10 16.96 28.31 4.35
N ALA A 11 17.11 26.99 4.47
CA ALA A 11 17.50 26.36 5.73
C ALA A 11 18.94 26.74 6.14
N LEU A 12 19.84 26.90 5.15
CA LEU A 12 21.22 27.31 5.39
C LEU A 12 21.32 28.73 5.95
N GLU A 13 20.49 29.65 5.45
CA GLU A 13 20.47 31.05 5.89
C GLU A 13 19.44 31.31 7.00
N ASN A 14 18.78 30.27 7.51
CA ASN A 14 17.66 30.35 8.45
C ASN A 14 16.58 31.38 8.03
N ARG A 15 16.25 31.44 6.74
CA ARG A 15 15.32 32.42 6.16
C ARG A 15 14.00 31.75 5.80
N GLY A 16 12.88 32.35 6.23
CA GLY A 16 11.53 31.94 5.80
C GLY A 16 11.00 30.66 6.47
N ILE A 17 11.72 30.08 7.43
CA ILE A 17 11.29 28.87 8.15
C ILE A 17 10.03 29.13 8.98
N ASP A 18 9.96 30.28 9.67
CA ASP A 18 8.78 30.67 10.46
C ASP A 18 7.53 30.81 9.58
N ALA A 19 7.68 31.40 8.39
CA ALA A 19 6.57 31.54 7.44
C ALA A 19 6.05 30.19 6.93
N VAL A 20 6.95 29.20 6.76
CA VAL A 20 6.57 27.82 6.44
C VAL A 20 5.81 27.20 7.62
N TRP A 21 6.28 27.39 8.86
CA TRP A 21 5.61 26.87 10.06
C TRP A 21 4.20 27.46 10.24
N ASP A 22 4.04 28.77 10.07
CA ASP A 22 2.74 29.43 10.09
C ASP A 22 1.80 28.91 9.01
N MET A 23 2.33 28.62 7.82
CA MET A 23 1.56 27.97 6.76
C MET A 23 1.12 26.56 7.18
N ILE A 24 1.97 25.77 7.85
CA ILE A 24 1.59 24.43 8.35
C ILE A 24 0.46 24.57 9.38
N GLY A 25 0.54 25.56 10.27
CA GLY A 25 -0.50 25.87 11.26
C GLY A 25 -1.85 26.17 10.61
N ARG A 26 -1.86 27.06 9.60
CA ARG A 26 -3.06 27.40 8.82
C ARG A 26 -3.64 26.18 8.10
N PHE A 27 -2.80 25.40 7.43
CA PHE A 27 -3.24 24.17 6.77
C PHE A 27 -3.91 23.20 7.75
N ARG A 28 -3.31 22.98 8.93
CA ARG A 28 -3.88 22.10 9.95
C ARG A 28 -5.22 22.58 10.49
N LYS A 29 -5.36 23.90 10.68
CA LYS A 29 -6.62 24.53 11.11
C LYS A 29 -7.70 24.36 10.06
N ASP A 30 -7.41 24.74 8.82
CA ASP A 30 -8.40 24.81 7.75
C ASP A 30 -8.80 23.42 7.22
N MET A 31 -7.89 22.45 7.32
CA MET A 31 -8.12 21.08 6.85
C MET A 31 -8.42 20.08 7.97
N GLY A 32 -8.56 20.52 9.23
CA GLY A 32 -8.61 19.62 10.40
C GLY A 32 -9.54 18.40 10.26
N LYS A 33 -10.81 18.63 9.88
CA LYS A 33 -11.79 17.54 9.65
C LYS A 33 -11.38 16.63 8.48
N ALA A 34 -11.02 17.24 7.35
CA ALA A 34 -10.58 16.50 6.16
C ALA A 34 -9.28 15.71 6.41
N LEU A 35 -8.38 16.19 7.29
CA LEU A 35 -7.19 15.48 7.72
C LEU A 35 -7.52 14.27 8.59
N ALA A 36 -8.52 14.37 9.47
CA ALA A 36 -8.98 13.24 10.27
C ALA A 36 -9.58 12.14 9.38
N GLU A 37 -10.42 12.52 8.41
CA GLU A 37 -10.97 11.60 7.41
C GLU A 37 -9.85 10.94 6.58
N ARG A 38 -8.91 11.74 6.05
CA ARG A 38 -7.74 11.22 5.32
C ARG A 38 -6.89 10.26 6.16
N ARG A 39 -6.70 10.54 7.46
CA ARG A 39 -5.98 9.62 8.36
C ARG A 39 -6.73 8.31 8.56
N ALA A 40 -8.05 8.36 8.70
CA ALA A 40 -8.86 7.14 8.78
C ALA A 40 -8.76 6.32 7.48
N ASP A 41 -8.77 6.97 6.33
CA ASP A 41 -8.60 6.32 5.03
C ASP A 41 -7.22 5.69 4.89
N GLN A 42 -6.17 6.41 5.29
CA GLN A 42 -4.80 5.90 5.34
C GLN A 42 -4.66 4.70 6.27
N ALA A 43 -5.27 4.73 7.46
CA ALA A 43 -5.25 3.62 8.40
C ALA A 43 -5.95 2.39 7.81
N ARG A 44 -7.11 2.55 7.16
CA ARG A 44 -7.79 1.45 6.46
C ARG A 44 -6.95 0.90 5.31
N ALA A 45 -6.34 1.77 4.51
CA ALA A 45 -5.46 1.34 3.42
C ALA A 45 -4.24 0.58 3.94
N TRP A 46 -3.66 1.02 5.07
CA TRP A 46 -2.53 0.34 5.69
C TRP A 46 -2.94 -1.04 6.24
N LEU A 47 -4.09 -1.15 6.92
CA LEU A 47 -4.64 -2.43 7.37
C LEU A 47 -4.77 -3.45 6.22
N TRP A 48 -5.33 -3.03 5.08
CA TRP A 48 -5.49 -3.91 3.92
C TRP A 48 -4.15 -4.29 3.28
N ARG A 49 -3.16 -3.40 3.32
CA ARG A 49 -1.79 -3.72 2.88
C ARG A 49 -1.16 -4.79 3.76
N GLU A 50 -1.15 -4.58 5.07
CA GLU A 50 -0.58 -5.56 6.03
C GLU A 50 -1.27 -6.93 5.91
N LEU A 51 -2.60 -6.93 5.78
CA LEU A 51 -3.34 -8.18 5.57
C LEU A 51 -2.96 -8.85 4.24
N GLY A 52 -2.86 -8.08 3.15
CA GLY A 52 -2.47 -8.61 1.84
C GLY A 52 -1.07 -9.19 1.83
N ASP A 53 -0.11 -8.47 2.39
CA ASP A 53 1.30 -8.89 2.49
C ASP A 53 1.42 -10.14 3.35
N GLY A 54 0.79 -10.14 4.54
CA GLY A 54 0.78 -11.30 5.43
C GLY A 54 0.11 -12.54 4.82
N LEU A 55 -1.00 -12.37 4.09
CA LEU A 55 -1.65 -13.48 3.39
C LEU A 55 -0.79 -14.03 2.24
N LEU A 56 -0.10 -13.17 1.50
CA LEU A 56 0.78 -13.60 0.41
C LEU A 56 2.00 -14.36 0.92
N ASP A 57 2.57 -13.90 2.04
CA ASP A 57 3.68 -14.59 2.70
C ASP A 57 3.24 -15.95 3.25
N ALA A 58 2.07 -16.00 3.92
CA ALA A 58 1.49 -17.26 4.39
C ALA A 58 1.20 -18.23 3.24
N LEU A 59 0.67 -17.72 2.12
CA LEU A 59 0.39 -18.50 0.92
C LEU A 59 1.67 -19.14 0.37
N ARG A 60 2.73 -18.34 0.19
CA ARG A 60 4.03 -18.82 -0.32
C ARG A 60 4.71 -19.80 0.63
N GLY A 61 4.58 -19.60 1.94
CA GLY A 61 5.13 -20.48 2.97
C GLY A 61 4.38 -21.80 3.15
N HIS A 62 3.14 -21.92 2.66
CA HIS A 62 2.33 -23.12 2.85
C HIS A 62 2.92 -24.31 2.05
N PRO A 63 3.21 -25.47 2.68
CA PRO A 63 3.94 -26.57 2.03
C PRO A 63 3.31 -27.06 0.71
N ALA A 64 1.98 -27.21 0.67
CA ALA A 64 1.28 -27.67 -0.53
C ALA A 64 1.31 -26.64 -1.67
N VAL A 65 1.43 -25.34 -1.34
CA VAL A 65 1.54 -24.26 -2.32
C VAL A 65 2.98 -24.17 -2.81
N ALA A 66 3.95 -24.14 -1.90
CA ALA A 66 5.37 -24.10 -2.21
C ALA A 66 5.80 -25.25 -3.14
N ALA A 67 5.27 -26.46 -2.93
CA ALA A 67 5.53 -27.60 -3.80
C ALA A 67 4.93 -27.46 -5.21
N ALA A 68 3.77 -26.80 -5.35
CA ALA A 68 3.05 -26.69 -6.63
C ALA A 68 3.40 -25.42 -7.44
N LEU A 69 3.86 -24.37 -6.77
CA LEU A 69 4.05 -23.04 -7.34
C LEU A 69 5.01 -23.02 -8.55
N PRO A 70 6.23 -23.62 -8.50
CA PRO A 70 7.16 -23.55 -9.63
C PRO A 70 6.60 -24.20 -10.90
N GLY A 71 5.91 -25.32 -10.77
CA GLY A 71 5.31 -26.03 -11.90
C GLY A 71 4.16 -25.22 -12.53
N LEU A 72 3.29 -24.63 -11.72
CA LEU A 72 2.19 -23.81 -12.20
C LEU A 72 2.68 -22.51 -12.84
N GLU A 73 3.72 -21.87 -12.31
CA GLU A 73 4.35 -20.70 -12.94
C GLU A 73 4.94 -21.04 -14.31
N ALA A 74 5.61 -22.20 -14.44
CA ALA A 74 6.17 -22.66 -15.71
C ALA A 74 5.07 -22.97 -16.75
N GLU A 75 3.94 -23.55 -16.35
CA GLU A 75 2.79 -23.77 -17.24
C GLU A 75 2.18 -22.46 -17.72
N VAL A 76 2.09 -21.45 -16.84
CA VAL A 76 1.58 -20.11 -17.19
C VAL A 76 2.53 -19.39 -18.14
N ALA A 77 3.82 -19.37 -17.83
CA ALA A 77 4.84 -18.72 -18.66
C ALA A 77 4.91 -19.32 -20.07
N ALA A 78 4.66 -20.63 -20.19
CA ALA A 78 4.59 -21.32 -21.47
C ALA A 78 3.23 -21.23 -22.18
N GLY A 79 2.26 -20.50 -21.64
CA GLY A 79 0.92 -20.34 -22.23
C GLY A 79 0.04 -21.59 -22.18
N ARG A 80 0.42 -22.62 -21.40
CA ARG A 80 -0.33 -23.88 -21.28
C ARG A 80 -1.43 -23.84 -20.22
N LEU A 81 -1.34 -22.89 -19.29
CA LEU A 81 -2.33 -22.67 -18.24
C LEU A 81 -2.64 -21.18 -18.11
N LEU A 82 -3.92 -20.83 -17.97
CA LEU A 82 -4.32 -19.44 -17.74
C LEU A 82 -3.86 -18.99 -16.33
N PRO A 83 -3.34 -17.75 -16.18
CA PRO A 83 -2.94 -17.21 -14.87
C PRO A 83 -4.05 -17.32 -13.81
N THR A 84 -5.30 -17.06 -14.19
CA THR A 84 -6.47 -17.15 -13.30
C THR A 84 -6.76 -18.57 -12.84
N ALA A 85 -6.50 -19.57 -13.69
CA ALA A 85 -6.66 -20.98 -13.33
C ALA A 85 -5.53 -21.45 -12.39
N ALA A 86 -4.29 -21.03 -12.64
CA ALA A 86 -3.17 -21.30 -11.74
C ALA A 86 -3.41 -20.69 -10.34
N ALA A 87 -3.83 -19.43 -10.28
CA ALA A 87 -4.16 -18.75 -9.02
C ALA A 87 -5.24 -19.50 -8.23
N ARG A 88 -6.33 -19.95 -8.87
CA ARG A 88 -7.37 -20.76 -8.22
C ARG A 88 -6.83 -22.08 -7.68
N ARG A 89 -5.93 -22.77 -8.41
CA ARG A 89 -5.32 -24.03 -7.96
C ARG A 89 -4.42 -23.83 -6.73
N LEU A 90 -3.69 -22.70 -6.67
CA LEU A 90 -2.86 -22.32 -5.53
C LEU A 90 -3.73 -21.96 -4.31
N LEU A 91 -4.76 -21.14 -4.49
CA LEU A 91 -5.72 -20.80 -3.45
C LEU A 91 -6.42 -22.05 -2.87
N LYS A 92 -6.81 -22.98 -3.74
CA LYS A 92 -7.42 -24.25 -3.34
C LYS A 92 -6.48 -25.05 -2.42
N ARG A 93 -5.19 -25.15 -2.77
CA ARG A 93 -4.15 -25.81 -1.95
C ARG A 93 -3.90 -25.12 -0.62
N PHE A 94 -4.04 -23.81 -0.57
CA PHE A 94 -3.87 -23.02 0.65
C PHE A 94 -5.05 -23.15 1.61
N LEU A 95 -6.28 -23.14 1.07
CA LEU A 95 -7.51 -23.19 1.87
C LEU A 95 -7.97 -24.60 2.22
N GLY A 96 -7.35 -25.65 1.64
CA GLY A 96 -7.69 -27.05 1.94
C GLY A 96 -9.07 -27.50 1.45
N SER A 97 -9.67 -26.78 0.48
CA SER A 97 -10.95 -27.15 -0.18
C SER A 97 -10.73 -27.78 -1.56
#